data_AF-A0A091BGP6-F1
#
_entry.id   AF-A0A091BGP6-F1
#
_cell.length_a   1.000
_cell.length_b   1.000
_cell.length_c   1.000
_cell.angle_alpha   90.00
_cell.angle_beta   90.00
_cell.angle_gamma   90.00
#
_symmetry.space_group_name_H-M   'P 1'
#
loop_
_entity.id
_entity.type
_entity.pdbx_description
1 polymer ?
#
loop_
_entity_poly.entity_id
_entity_poly.type
_entity_poly.pdbx_seq_one_letter_code
_entity_poly.pdbx_strand_id
1 'polypeptide(L)'
;MVKRRVLLALFGLCLVLGFSALGRWQLGRGVEKEAMLAEAAAALAAPARPLGPASAQAGDEALKVSGAGRFLDTPPLWLDNQRRGQRVGIRLYCAFAPDGGAPLLVDL
;
A
#
# COMPACT_ATOMS: atom_id res chain seq x y z
N MET A 1 30.96 -35.02 -23.02
CA MET A 1 31.27 -33.78 -22.23
C MET A 1 30.61 -32.51 -22.76
N VAL A 2 30.57 -32.26 -24.08
CA VAL A 2 30.04 -31.00 -24.68
C VAL A 2 28.58 -30.70 -24.30
N LYS A 3 27.67 -31.70 -24.37
CA LYS A 3 26.25 -31.52 -24.02
C LYS A 3 26.03 -31.00 -22.58
N ARG A 4 26.83 -31.48 -21.61
CA ARG A 4 26.76 -31.04 -20.22
C ARG A 4 27.22 -29.59 -20.05
N ARG A 5 28.27 -29.18 -20.77
CA ARG A 5 28.78 -27.80 -20.75
C ARG A 5 27.77 -26.82 -21.35
N VAL A 6 27.14 -27.19 -22.46
CA VAL A 6 26.08 -26.39 -23.09
C VAL A 6 24.87 -26.25 -22.16
N LEU A 7 24.43 -27.34 -21.52
CA LEU A 7 23.32 -27.30 -20.58
C LEU A 7 23.61 -26.38 -19.38
N LEU A 8 24.82 -26.45 -18.82
CA LEU A 8 25.25 -25.58 -17.72
C LEU A 8 25.35 -24.11 -18.17
N ALA A 9 25.83 -23.84 -19.38
CA ALA A 9 25.91 -22.48 -19.92
C ALA A 9 24.51 -21.88 -20.14
N LEU A 10 23.57 -22.66 -20.69
CA LEU A 10 22.17 -22.23 -20.85
C LEU A 10 21.52 -21.96 -19.50
N PHE A 11 21.72 -22.84 -18.52
CA PHE A 11 21.22 -22.63 -17.16
C PHE A 11 21.79 -21.35 -16.54
N GLY A 12 23.11 -21.12 -16.67
CA GLY A 12 23.75 -19.89 -16.23
C GLY A 12 23.16 -18.65 -16.89
N LEU A 13 22.92 -18.68 -18.20
CA LEU A 13 22.28 -17.59 -18.93
C LEU A 13 20.86 -17.32 -18.42
N CYS A 14 20.06 -18.37 -18.21
CA CYS A 14 18.72 -18.24 -17.62
C CYS A 14 18.76 -17.58 -16.24
N LEU A 15 19.71 -17.97 -15.38
CA LEU A 15 19.88 -17.35 -14.08
C LEU A 15 20.24 -15.87 -14.19
N VAL A 16 21.18 -15.50 -15.06
CA VAL A 16 21.57 -14.10 -15.28
C VAL A 16 20.36 -13.27 -15.70
N LEU A 17 19.61 -13.73 -16.70
CA LEU A 17 18.40 -13.03 -17.18
C LEU A 17 17.34 -12.92 -16.07
N GLY A 18 17.14 -14.00 -15.31
CA GLY A 18 16.20 -14.03 -14.19
C GLY A 18 16.56 -13.03 -13.10
N PHE A 19 17.82 -13.02 -12.64
CA PHE A 19 18.28 -12.08 -11.62
C PHE A 19 18.29 -10.63 -12.11
N SER A 20 18.65 -10.37 -13.37
CA SER A 20 18.56 -9.01 -13.93
C SER A 20 17.11 -8.52 -14.02
N ALA A 21 16.16 -9.39 -14.35
CA ALA A 21 14.73 -9.04 -14.34
C ALA A 21 14.23 -8.73 -12.91
N LEU A 22 14.59 -9.58 -11.93
CA LEU A 22 14.27 -9.35 -10.52
C LEU A 22 14.91 -8.07 -9.98
N GLY A 23 16.16 -7.78 -10.34
CA GLY A 23 16.86 -6.55 -9.95
C GLY A 23 16.16 -5.30 -10.47
N ARG A 24 15.74 -5.30 -11.74
CA ARG A 24 14.94 -4.19 -12.29
C ARG A 24 13.60 -4.03 -11.58
N TRP A 25 12.93 -5.13 -11.27
CA TRP A 25 11.68 -5.10 -10.51
C TRP A 25 11.88 -4.52 -9.11
N GLN A 26 12.93 -4.93 -8.39
CA GLN A 26 13.25 -4.41 -7.06
C GLN A 26 13.54 -2.89 -7.09
N LEU A 27 14.30 -2.42 -8.08
CA LEU A 27 14.56 -0.99 -8.27
C LEU A 27 13.28 -0.21 -8.59
N GLY A 28 12.44 -0.74 -9.49
CA GLY A 28 11.15 -0.14 -9.83
C GLY A 28 10.23 -0.02 -8.61
N ARG A 29 10.15 -1.06 -7.77
CA ARG A 29 9.39 -1.05 -6.52
C ARG A 29 9.90 -0.01 -5.52
N GLY A 30 11.18 0.35 -5.56
CA GLY A 30 11.72 1.46 -4.77
C GLY A 30 11.13 2.79 -5.20
N VAL A 31 11.19 3.09 -6.50
CA VAL A 31 10.67 4.33 -7.09
C VAL A 31 9.16 4.46 -6.87
N GLU A 32 8.40 3.38 -7.05
CA GLU A 32 6.95 3.38 -6.79
C GLU A 32 6.64 3.75 -5.33
N LYS A 33 7.40 3.20 -4.37
CA LYS A 33 7.21 3.53 -2.95
C LYS A 33 7.57 4.98 -2.64
N GLU A 34 8.64 5.50 -3.23
CA GLU A 34 9.01 6.91 -3.08
C GLU A 34 7.92 7.84 -3.62
N ALA A 35 7.33 7.49 -4.78
CA ALA A 35 6.21 8.23 -5.35
C ALA A 35 4.98 8.22 -4.43
N MET A 36 4.61 7.04 -3.88
CA MET A 36 3.50 6.92 -2.92
C MET A 36 3.74 7.75 -1.65
N LEU A 37 4.97 7.78 -1.13
CA LEU A 37 5.32 8.60 0.03
C LEU A 37 5.23 10.10 -0.29
N ALA A 38 5.67 10.51 -1.48
CA ALA A 38 5.58 11.89 -1.93
C ALA A 38 4.11 12.33 -2.10
N GLU A 39 3.26 11.48 -2.68
CA GLU A 39 1.82 11.72 -2.81
C GLU A 39 1.16 11.89 -1.43
N ALA A 40 1.43 10.98 -0.50
CA ALA A 40 0.92 11.08 0.86
C ALA A 40 1.39 12.36 1.58
N ALA A 41 2.66 12.74 1.41
CA ALA A 41 3.20 13.98 1.97
C ALA A 41 2.52 15.23 1.38
N ALA A 42 2.29 15.25 0.06
CA ALA A 42 1.58 16.33 -0.61
C ALA A 42 0.12 16.44 -0.12
N ALA A 43 -0.57 15.30 0.02
CA ALA A 43 -1.93 15.25 0.56
C ALA A 43 -2.00 15.83 1.98
N LEU A 44 -1.07 15.47 2.86
CA LEU A 44 -1.00 15.96 4.23
C LEU A 44 -0.73 17.47 4.32
N ALA A 45 0.06 18.01 3.38
CA ALA A 45 0.35 19.44 3.29
C ALA A 45 -0.84 20.26 2.74
N ALA A 46 -1.70 19.65 1.92
CA ALA A 46 -2.88 20.31 1.38
C ALA A 46 -3.92 20.64 2.47
N PRO A 47 -4.84 21.59 2.22
CA PRO A 47 -5.99 21.84 3.07
C PRO A 47 -6.90 20.61 3.16
N ALA A 48 -7.48 20.37 4.34
CA ALA A 48 -8.41 19.26 4.53
C ALA A 48 -9.72 19.49 3.75
N ARG A 49 -10.16 18.46 3.01
CA ARG A 49 -11.48 18.44 2.35
C ARG A 49 -12.55 17.86 3.30
N PRO A 50 -13.84 18.17 3.08
CA PRO A 50 -14.92 17.57 3.88
C PRO A 50 -14.99 16.04 3.68
N LEU A 51 -15.03 15.29 4.78
CA LEU A 51 -14.98 13.82 4.78
C LEU A 51 -16.16 13.16 4.05
N GLY A 52 -17.40 13.62 4.30
CA GLY A 52 -18.61 13.03 3.72
C GLY A 52 -18.56 12.96 2.19
N PRO A 53 -18.48 14.11 1.48
CA PRO A 53 -18.38 14.13 0.02
C PRO A 53 -17.15 13.38 -0.52
N ALA A 54 -16.00 13.49 0.14
CA ALA A 54 -14.77 12.81 -0.29
C ALA A 54 -14.90 11.28 -0.24
N SER A 55 -15.57 10.74 0.80
CA SER A 55 -15.81 9.29 0.92
C SER A 55 -16.73 8.72 -0.17
N ALA A 56 -17.63 9.53 -0.72
CA ALA A 56 -18.54 9.11 -1.78
C ALA A 56 -17.88 9.04 -3.16
N GLN A 57 -16.77 9.77 -3.36
CA GLN A 57 -16.01 9.84 -4.62
C GLN A 57 -14.78 8.94 -4.59
N ALA A 58 -14.90 7.75 -3.97
CA ALA A 58 -13.77 6.85 -3.71
C ALA A 58 -12.86 6.71 -4.95
N GLY A 59 -11.61 7.12 -4.79
CA GLY A 59 -10.54 7.02 -5.77
C GLY A 59 -9.23 6.62 -5.10
N ASP A 60 -8.23 6.28 -5.90
CA ASP A 60 -6.94 5.79 -5.41
C ASP A 60 -6.01 6.90 -4.89
N GLU A 61 -6.41 8.17 -5.01
CA GLU A 61 -5.60 9.34 -4.60
C GLU A 61 -5.59 9.52 -3.08
N ALA A 62 -4.41 9.80 -2.53
CA ALA A 62 -4.29 10.20 -1.12
C ALA A 62 -4.89 11.60 -0.89
N LEU A 63 -5.86 11.72 0.01
CA LEU A 63 -6.51 13.00 0.36
C LEU A 63 -6.48 13.25 1.87
N LYS A 64 -6.19 14.50 2.26
CA LYS A 64 -6.43 14.96 3.63
C LYS A 64 -7.88 15.37 3.78
N VAL A 65 -8.55 14.80 4.78
CA VAL A 65 -9.97 15.01 5.03
C VAL A 65 -10.24 15.33 6.50
N SER A 66 -11.34 16.04 6.75
CA SER A 66 -11.83 16.34 8.10
C SER A 66 -13.36 16.30 8.11
N GLY A 67 -13.94 15.82 9.20
CA GLY A 67 -15.38 15.71 9.37
C GLY A 67 -15.75 14.92 10.62
N ALA A 68 -17.05 14.75 10.82
CA ALA A 68 -17.64 13.98 11.90
C ALA A 68 -18.42 12.79 11.36
N GLY A 69 -18.86 11.93 12.30
CA GLY A 69 -19.59 10.71 12.02
C GLY A 69 -19.56 9.78 13.23
N ARG A 70 -19.82 8.51 13.00
CA ARG A 70 -19.85 7.49 14.07
C ARG A 70 -19.22 6.18 13.62
N PHE A 71 -18.61 5.48 14.57
CA PHE A 71 -18.24 4.08 14.35
C PHE A 71 -19.51 3.22 14.28
N LEU A 72 -19.49 2.25 13.37
CA LEU A 72 -20.56 1.27 13.22
C LEU A 72 -20.34 0.12 14.19
N ASP A 73 -21.43 -0.46 14.68
CA ASP A 73 -21.41 -1.65 15.53
C ASP A 73 -21.17 -2.91 14.67
N THR A 74 -19.94 -3.02 14.17
CA THR A 74 -19.46 -4.13 13.36
C THR A 74 -18.20 -4.71 13.97
N PRO A 75 -17.96 -6.04 13.88
CA PRO A 75 -16.70 -6.62 14.31
C PRO A 75 -15.52 -5.90 13.65
N PRO A 76 -14.52 -5.47 14.42
CA PRO A 76 -13.37 -4.79 13.83
C PRO A 76 -12.46 -5.79 13.10
N LEU A 77 -11.79 -5.31 12.06
CA LEU A 77 -10.82 -6.09 11.30
C LEU A 77 -9.44 -5.95 11.95
N TRP A 78 -8.92 -7.08 12.43
CA TRP A 78 -7.59 -7.20 12.99
C TRP A 78 -6.64 -7.76 11.94
N LEU A 79 -5.60 -7.00 11.61
CA LEU A 79 -4.49 -7.49 10.79
C LEU A 79 -3.29 -7.72 11.70
N ASP A 80 -2.84 -8.96 11.81
CA ASP A 80 -1.62 -9.30 12.53
C ASP A 80 -0.37 -8.99 11.68
N ASN A 81 0.81 -9.24 12.27
CA ASN A 81 2.11 -9.12 11.60
C ASN A 81 2.37 -7.74 10.95
N GLN A 82 1.72 -6.70 11.45
CA GLN A 82 1.87 -5.34 10.93
C GLN A 82 3.16 -4.74 11.49
N ARG A 83 3.94 -4.11 10.61
CA ARG A 83 5.24 -3.55 10.97
C ARG A 83 5.18 -2.03 11.04
N ARG A 84 5.52 -1.46 12.19
CA ARG A 84 5.73 -0.01 12.38
C ARG A 84 7.16 0.24 12.82
N GLY A 85 8.00 0.67 11.88
CA GLY A 85 9.45 0.78 12.10
C GLY A 85 10.07 -0.60 12.36
N GLN A 86 10.62 -0.81 13.56
CA GLN A 86 11.20 -2.09 14.00
C GLN A 86 10.23 -2.96 14.81
N ARG A 87 9.01 -2.48 15.10
CA ARG A 87 8.04 -3.20 15.93
C ARG A 87 7.05 -3.95 15.04
N VAL A 88 6.75 -5.19 15.42
CA VAL A 88 5.64 -5.99 14.86
C VAL A 88 4.48 -5.93 15.84
N GLY A 89 3.26 -5.80 15.32
CA GLY A 89 2.06 -5.73 16.13
C GLY A 89 0.81 -6.01 15.29
N ILE A 90 -0.30 -5.49 15.78
CA ILE A 90 -1.62 -5.65 15.17
C ILE A 90 -2.10 -4.28 14.72
N ARG A 91 -2.79 -4.23 13.59
CA ARG A 91 -3.54 -3.06 13.13
C ARG A 91 -5.03 -3.32 13.24
N LEU A 92 -5.76 -2.34 13.77
CA LEU A 92 -7.19 -2.40 13.96
C LEU A 92 -7.88 -1.49 12.94
N TYR A 93 -8.79 -2.05 12.17
CA TYR A 93 -9.67 -1.27 11.31
C TYR A 93 -11.11 -1.37 11.80
N CYS A 94 -11.74 -0.21 12.00
CA CYS A 94 -13.16 -0.12 12.36
C CYS A 94 -13.96 0.53 11.24
N ALA A 95 -15.18 0.04 11.00
CA ALA A 95 -16.09 0.69 10.08
C ALA A 95 -16.60 2.00 10.67
N PHE A 96 -16.52 3.07 9.90
CA PHE A 96 -16.93 4.42 10.27
C PHE A 96 -17.91 4.95 9.22
N ALA A 97 -19.05 5.46 9.68
CA ALA A 97 -20.02 6.15 8.85
C ALA A 97 -19.83 7.67 9.01
N PRO A 98 -19.30 8.37 8.00
CA PRO A 98 -19.18 9.82 8.02
C PRO A 98 -20.56 10.49 7.85
N ASP A 99 -20.68 11.70 8.35
CA ASP A 99 -21.86 12.53 8.10
C ASP A 99 -21.94 12.89 6.61
N GLY A 100 -22.96 12.39 5.91
CA GLY A 100 -23.23 12.71 4.51
C GLY A 100 -22.28 12.06 3.49
N GLY A 101 -21.84 10.81 3.74
CA GLY A 101 -20.94 10.08 2.85
C GLY A 101 -21.09 8.56 2.88
N ALA A 102 -20.18 7.86 2.21
CA ALA A 102 -20.13 6.41 2.20
C ALA A 102 -19.33 5.88 3.41
N PRO A 103 -19.73 4.74 4.01
CA PRO A 103 -18.95 4.11 5.07
C PRO A 103 -17.53 3.74 4.61
N LEU A 104 -16.57 3.86 5.51
CA LEU A 104 -15.15 3.60 5.25
C LEU A 104 -14.49 2.86 6.42
N LEU A 105 -13.31 2.28 6.19
CA LEU A 105 -12.49 1.68 7.23
C LEU A 105 -11.48 2.71 7.75
N VAL A 106 -11.42 2.87 9.08
CA VAL A 106 -10.46 3.76 9.76
C VAL A 106 -9.41 2.91 10.48
N ASP A 107 -8.13 3.22 10.24
CA ASP A 107 -6.98 2.69 10.99
C ASP A 107 -6.90 3.39 12.37
N LEU A 108 -6.98 2.63 13.47
CA LEU A 108 -6.99 3.13 14.86
C LEU A 108 -5.65 2.94 15.59
#